data_AF-A0A077XZ56-F1
#
_entry.id   AF-A0A077XZ56-F1
#
_cell.length_a   1.000
_cell.length_b   1.000
_cell.length_c   1.000
_cell.angle_alpha   90.00
_cell.angle_beta   90.00
_cell.angle_gamma   90.00
#
_symmetry.space_group_name_H-M   'P 1'
#
loop_
_entity.id
_entity.type
_entity.pdbx_description
1 polymer ?
#
loop_
_entity_poly.entity_id
_entity_poly.type
_entity_poly.pdbx_seq_one_letter_code
_entity_poly.pdbx_strand_id
1 'polypeptide(L)'
;MGKVSYLIMTGIDRKIITQNILKLIDSNGIDDTDFANLIEKSNRTLARIRKEEALFNIEDINIASSFFNRTLIELNSPKIKIEEDSRNILKQIHKDNVAYYTIFEKRPSITYAITFYLLNNEQFCSSGMIVDEIKKFFESFGWNYSSSYISSSMVRNSKYVSVAGTEIVDGNRVNIYKAKKIFENN
;
A
#
# COMPACT_ATOMS: atom_id res chain seq x y z
N MET A 1 34.49 -1.73 33.71
CA MET A 1 34.10 -0.50 33.01
C MET A 1 33.62 -0.88 31.62
N GLY A 2 32.29 -0.93 31.44
CA GLY A 2 31.67 -1.37 30.19
C GLY A 2 31.80 -0.31 29.11
N LYS A 3 32.19 -0.71 27.90
CA LYS A 3 32.17 0.13 26.70
C LYS A 3 30.73 0.54 26.43
N VAL A 4 30.40 1.80 26.71
CA VAL A 4 29.20 2.43 26.17
C VAL A 4 29.45 2.64 24.68
N SER A 5 28.86 1.77 23.87
CA SER A 5 28.86 1.92 22.42
C SER A 5 27.93 3.07 22.08
N TYR A 6 28.49 4.26 21.84
CA TYR A 6 27.75 5.37 21.25
C TYR A 6 27.45 5.00 19.80
N LEU A 7 26.20 4.63 19.52
CA LEU A 7 25.69 4.60 18.16
C LEU A 7 25.68 6.04 17.65
N ILE A 8 26.66 6.33 16.80
CA ILE A 8 26.75 7.57 16.05
C ILE A 8 25.55 7.61 15.09
N MET A 9 24.44 8.23 15.51
CA MET A 9 23.38 8.69 14.60
C MET A 9 23.89 9.97 13.91
N THR A 10 24.63 9.85 12.82
CA THR A 10 25.03 11.02 12.02
C THR A 10 24.72 10.82 10.55
N GLY A 11 23.57 11.35 10.14
CA GLY A 11 23.15 11.48 8.75
C GLY A 11 21.64 11.25 8.60
N ILE A 12 20.90 12.30 8.25
CA ILE A 12 19.57 12.14 7.64
C ILE A 12 19.81 11.48 6.28
N ASP A 13 19.31 10.27 6.07
CA ASP A 13 19.40 9.58 4.79
C ASP A 13 18.05 9.71 4.06
N ARG A 14 18.02 10.60 3.06
CA ARG A 14 16.83 10.83 2.23
C ARG A 14 16.40 9.60 1.45
N LYS A 15 17.29 8.64 1.16
CA LYS A 15 16.91 7.37 0.50
C LYS A 15 16.11 6.50 1.46
N ILE A 16 16.58 6.33 2.69
CA ILE A 16 15.86 5.57 3.73
C ILE A 16 14.50 6.22 3.99
N ILE A 17 14.46 7.54 4.17
CA ILE A 17 13.22 8.29 4.37
C ILE A 17 12.27 8.10 3.18
N THR A 18 12.78 8.21 1.96
CA THR A 18 11.97 8.03 0.75
C THR A 18 11.35 6.65 0.70
N GLN A 19 12.15 5.60 0.92
CA GLN A 19 11.65 4.23 0.95
C GLN A 19 10.60 4.01 2.05
N ASN A 20 10.79 4.60 3.22
CA ASN A 20 9.86 4.48 4.32
C ASN A 20 8.55 5.24 4.09
N ILE A 21 8.59 6.43 3.48
CA ILE A 21 7.39 7.14 3.05
C ILE A 21 6.63 6.30 2.01
N LEU A 22 7.32 5.74 1.01
CA LEU A 22 6.67 4.87 0.02
C LEU A 22 6.02 3.63 0.65
N LYS A 23 6.68 3.01 1.63
CA LYS A 23 6.09 1.90 2.41
C LYS A 23 4.84 2.33 3.16
N LEU A 24 4.83 3.53 3.77
CA LEU A 24 3.66 4.07 4.46
C LEU A 24 2.51 4.35 3.51
N ILE A 25 2.77 4.87 2.30
CA ILE A 25 1.76 5.07 1.25
C ILE A 25 1.10 3.72 0.92
N ASP A 26 1.91 2.70 0.64
CA ASP A 26 1.43 1.37 0.25
C ASP A 26 0.69 0.66 1.39
N SER A 27 1.24 0.72 2.60
CA SER A 27 0.68 0.06 3.78
C SER A 27 -0.61 0.69 4.27
N ASN A 28 -0.85 1.95 3.92
CA ASN A 28 -2.10 2.63 4.23
C ASN A 28 -3.04 2.67 3.04
N GLY A 29 -2.68 2.12 1.88
CA GLY A 29 -3.54 2.09 0.69
C GLY A 29 -3.83 3.47 0.11
N ILE A 30 -2.87 4.39 0.19
CA ILE A 30 -2.99 5.72 -0.40
C ILE A 30 -2.66 5.63 -1.89
N ASP A 31 -3.54 6.17 -2.75
CA ASP A 31 -3.27 6.23 -4.18
C ASP A 31 -2.17 7.25 -4.49
N ASP A 32 -1.29 6.91 -5.43
CA ASP A 32 -0.17 7.76 -5.83
C ASP A 32 -0.63 9.18 -6.22
N THR A 33 -1.78 9.31 -6.91
CA THR A 33 -2.31 10.62 -7.27
C THR A 33 -2.76 11.44 -6.06
N ASP A 34 -3.38 10.82 -5.07
CA ASP A 34 -3.78 11.52 -3.85
C ASP A 34 -2.57 11.98 -3.05
N PHE A 35 -1.54 11.13 -2.92
CA PHE A 35 -0.31 11.51 -2.24
C PHE A 35 0.47 12.58 -3.01
N ALA A 36 0.53 12.49 -4.34
CA ALA A 36 1.18 13.51 -5.18
C ALA A 36 0.51 14.89 -5.01
N ASN A 37 -0.82 14.92 -5.00
CA ASN A 37 -1.57 16.16 -4.73
C ASN A 37 -1.30 16.70 -3.32
N LEU A 38 -1.23 15.83 -2.32
CA LEU A 38 -0.93 16.19 -0.93
C LEU A 38 0.42 16.92 -0.78
N ILE A 39 1.45 16.47 -1.51
CA ILE A 39 2.78 17.09 -1.50
C ILE A 39 2.98 18.12 -2.62
N GLU A 40 1.90 18.54 -3.29
CA GLU A 40 1.90 19.51 -4.37
C GLU A 40 2.87 19.16 -5.52
N LYS A 41 2.96 17.87 -5.87
CA LYS A 41 3.78 17.37 -6.99
C LYS A 41 2.92 16.75 -8.08
N SER A 42 3.48 16.71 -9.29
CA SER A 42 2.87 15.97 -10.40
C SER A 42 2.94 14.45 -10.18
N ASN A 43 1.96 13.72 -10.73
CA ASN A 43 2.01 12.26 -10.83
C ASN A 43 3.31 11.74 -11.46
N ARG A 44 3.88 12.50 -12.42
CA ARG A 44 5.17 12.16 -13.06
C ARG A 44 6.32 12.21 -12.05
N THR A 45 6.32 13.20 -11.15
CA THR A 45 7.34 13.32 -10.11
C THR A 45 7.26 12.13 -9.16
N LEU A 46 6.06 11.79 -8.68
CA LEU A 46 5.90 10.63 -7.79
C LEU A 46 6.29 9.31 -8.50
N ALA A 47 5.95 9.16 -9.78
CA ALA A 47 6.38 8.01 -10.58
C ALA A 47 7.92 7.89 -10.69
N ARG A 48 8.64 9.00 -10.80
CA ARG A 48 10.12 8.99 -10.78
C ARG A 48 10.66 8.60 -9.40
N ILE A 49 10.03 9.06 -8.32
CA ILE A 49 10.38 8.67 -6.95
C ILE A 49 10.17 7.16 -6.74
N ARG A 50 9.03 6.63 -7.20
CA ARG A 50 8.73 5.17 -7.18
C ARG A 50 9.77 4.34 -7.95
N LYS A 51 10.36 4.90 -9.01
CA LYS A 51 11.43 4.28 -9.80
C LYS A 51 12.84 4.53 -9.27
N GLU A 52 12.96 5.15 -8.10
CA GLU A 52 14.24 5.53 -7.49
C GLU A 52 15.08 6.52 -8.33
N GLU A 53 14.45 7.20 -9.29
CA GLU A 53 15.06 8.23 -10.15
C GLU A 53 15.04 9.63 -9.52
N ALA A 54 14.33 9.78 -8.40
CA ALA A 54 14.20 11.01 -7.62
C ALA A 54 13.94 10.67 -6.14
N LEU A 55 14.13 11.65 -5.26
CA LEU A 55 13.90 11.52 -3.81
C LEU A 55 12.98 12.65 -3.33
N PHE A 56 12.21 12.39 -2.28
CA PHE A 56 11.45 13.44 -1.59
C PHE A 56 12.38 14.54 -1.07
N ASN A 57 12.00 15.80 -1.29
CA ASN A 57 12.71 16.95 -0.74
C ASN A 57 12.26 17.19 0.73
N ILE A 58 12.83 18.19 1.39
CA ILE A 58 12.55 18.46 2.82
C ILE A 58 11.08 18.84 3.05
N GLU A 59 10.48 19.62 2.16
CA GLU A 59 9.08 20.02 2.24
C GLU A 59 8.16 18.80 2.10
N ASP A 60 8.41 17.95 1.10
CA ASP A 60 7.67 16.69 0.90
C ASP A 60 7.75 15.80 2.15
N ILE A 61 8.95 15.72 2.78
CA ILE A 61 9.19 14.92 3.99
C ILE A 61 8.42 15.50 5.18
N ASN A 62 8.37 16.82 5.33
CA ASN A 62 7.63 17.46 6.42
C ASN A 62 6.12 17.23 6.29
N ILE A 63 5.59 17.32 5.07
CA ILE A 63 4.18 17.00 4.80
C ILE A 63 3.91 15.52 5.10
N ALA A 64 4.76 14.61 4.63
CA ALA A 64 4.62 13.17 4.89
C ALA A 64 4.70 12.83 6.39
N SER A 65 5.63 13.45 7.11
CA SER A 65 5.80 13.35 8.57
C SER A 65 4.51 13.73 9.30
N SER A 66 3.91 14.86 8.94
CA SER A 66 2.62 15.31 9.49
C SER A 66 1.47 14.37 9.12
N PHE A 67 1.37 13.99 7.84
CA PHE A 67 0.30 13.15 7.32
C PHE A 67 0.31 11.73 7.92
N PHE A 68 1.48 11.12 8.08
CA PHE A 68 1.60 9.78 8.68
C PHE A 68 1.78 9.81 10.21
N ASN A 69 1.75 11.00 10.83
CA ASN A 69 2.02 11.18 12.25
C ASN A 69 3.30 10.45 12.70
N ARG A 70 4.40 10.71 11.97
CA ARG A 70 5.73 10.13 12.20
C ARG A 70 6.78 11.21 12.29
N THR A 71 7.65 11.10 13.27
CA THR A 71 8.81 11.97 13.40
C THR A 71 9.84 11.69 12.30
N LEU A 72 10.68 12.69 12.00
CA LEU A 72 11.81 12.53 11.08
C LEU A 72 12.76 11.39 11.51
N ILE A 73 12.92 11.19 12.82
CA ILE A 73 13.76 10.11 13.37
C ILE A 73 13.19 8.74 13.00
N GLU A 74 11.87 8.56 13.14
CA GLU A 74 11.19 7.32 12.75
C GLU A 74 11.26 7.09 11.23
N LEU A 75 11.07 8.14 10.43
CA LEU A 75 11.20 8.06 8.98
C LEU A 75 12.63 7.73 8.53
N ASN A 76 13.64 8.15 9.29
CA ASN A 76 15.05 7.84 9.02
C ASN A 76 15.50 6.48 9.57
N SER A 77 14.60 5.69 10.18
CA SER A 77 14.93 4.37 10.69
C SER A 77 15.13 3.35 9.56
N PRO A 78 16.16 2.49 9.60
CA PRO A 78 16.31 1.39 8.63
C PRO A 78 15.11 0.44 8.58
N LYS A 79 14.34 0.36 9.67
CA LYS A 79 13.10 -0.41 9.77
C LYS A 79 12.01 0.48 10.35
N ILE A 80 11.15 1.00 9.48
CA ILE A 80 9.95 1.70 9.93
C ILE A 80 8.93 0.71 10.48
N LYS A 81 8.38 1.02 11.64
CA LYS A 81 7.27 0.27 12.22
C LYS A 81 5.96 0.80 11.65
N ILE A 82 5.15 -0.11 11.14
CA ILE A 82 3.80 0.16 10.64
C ILE A 82 2.88 -0.69 11.50
N GLU A 83 1.95 -0.04 12.22
CA GLU A 83 0.99 -0.76 13.03
C GLU A 83 -0.03 -1.50 12.16
N GLU A 84 -0.51 -2.61 12.68
CA GLU A 84 -1.75 -3.20 12.20
C GLU A 84 -2.87 -2.15 12.27
N ASP A 85 -3.70 -2.12 11.25
CA ASP A 85 -4.77 -1.14 11.11
C ASP A 85 -4.32 0.35 11.11
N SER A 86 -3.06 0.60 10.71
CA SER A 86 -2.50 1.95 10.61
C SER A 86 -3.39 2.94 9.84
N ARG A 87 -4.11 2.47 8.81
CA ARG A 87 -5.04 3.33 8.03
C ARG A 87 -6.15 3.90 8.92
N ASN A 88 -6.82 3.07 9.74
CA ASN A 88 -7.88 3.53 10.62
C ASN A 88 -7.34 4.37 11.78
N ILE A 89 -6.15 4.03 12.30
CA ILE A 89 -5.48 4.82 13.33
C ILE A 89 -5.22 6.25 12.80
N LEU A 90 -4.65 6.39 11.60
CA LEU A 90 -4.41 7.70 10.98
C LEU A 90 -5.70 8.45 10.67
N LYS A 91 -6.74 7.73 10.23
CA LYS A 91 -8.08 8.31 10.05
C LYS A 91 -8.61 8.94 11.34
N GLN A 92 -8.45 8.28 12.48
CA GLN A 92 -8.87 8.82 13.79
C GLN A 92 -8.01 10.00 14.23
N ILE A 93 -6.69 9.93 14.03
CA ILE A 93 -5.76 11.03 14.34
C ILE A 93 -6.14 12.29 13.57
N HIS A 94 -6.50 12.14 12.30
CA HIS A 94 -6.79 13.25 11.39
C HIS A 94 -8.26 13.61 11.29
N LYS A 95 -9.14 13.11 12.16
CA LYS A 95 -10.59 13.35 12.10
C LYS A 95 -10.99 14.84 11.99
N ASP A 96 -10.18 15.72 12.59
CA ASP A 96 -10.42 17.17 12.60
C ASP A 96 -9.65 17.90 11.46
N ASN A 97 -8.79 17.20 10.72
CA ASN A 97 -8.10 17.69 9.54
C ASN A 97 -8.76 17.14 8.27
N VAL A 98 -9.72 17.88 7.73
CA VAL A 98 -10.53 17.48 6.56
C VAL A 98 -9.66 17.08 5.36
N ALA A 99 -8.56 17.79 5.10
CA ALA A 99 -7.69 17.51 3.97
C ALA A 99 -7.05 16.11 4.07
N TYR A 100 -6.60 15.72 5.26
CA TYR A 100 -5.97 14.42 5.47
C TYR A 100 -7.01 13.31 5.67
N TYR A 101 -8.06 13.59 6.45
CA TYR A 101 -9.14 12.66 6.73
C TYR A 101 -9.78 12.11 5.46
N THR A 102 -10.08 12.99 4.51
CA THR A 102 -10.75 12.61 3.25
C THR A 102 -9.90 11.64 2.41
N ILE A 103 -8.57 11.68 2.51
CA ILE A 103 -7.69 10.72 1.84
C ILE A 103 -7.86 9.31 2.45
N PHE A 104 -8.01 9.21 3.77
CA PHE A 104 -8.23 7.92 4.46
C PHE A 104 -9.66 7.39 4.32
N GLU A 105 -10.66 8.26 4.10
CA GLU A 105 -12.04 7.86 3.81
C GLU A 105 -12.24 7.30 2.40
N LYS A 106 -11.41 7.71 1.43
CA LYS A 106 -11.50 7.19 0.06
C LYS A 106 -11.32 5.68 0.04
N ARG A 107 -11.82 5.05 -1.01
CA ARG A 107 -11.50 3.66 -1.35
C ARG A 107 -9.97 3.50 -1.41
N PRO A 108 -9.37 2.51 -0.75
CA PRO A 108 -7.92 2.31 -0.78
C PRO A 108 -7.44 1.87 -2.17
N SER A 109 -6.12 1.91 -2.37
CA SER A 109 -5.50 1.30 -3.55
C SER A 109 -5.84 -0.19 -3.61
N ILE A 110 -5.99 -0.72 -4.82
CA ILE A 110 -6.34 -2.15 -4.98
C ILE A 110 -5.23 -3.08 -4.48
N THR A 111 -3.97 -2.64 -4.53
CA THR A 111 -2.85 -3.41 -3.97
C THR A 111 -3.00 -3.56 -2.45
N TYR A 112 -3.43 -2.51 -1.76
CA TYR A 112 -3.75 -2.59 -0.33
C TYR A 112 -4.93 -3.54 -0.08
N ALA A 113 -6.03 -3.40 -0.82
CA ALA A 113 -7.20 -4.27 -0.67
C ALA A 113 -6.85 -5.74 -0.94
N ILE A 114 -6.00 -6.03 -1.93
CA ILE A 114 -5.50 -7.37 -2.17
C ILE A 114 -4.69 -7.86 -0.96
N THR A 115 -3.69 -7.09 -0.54
CA THR A 115 -2.68 -7.53 0.43
C THR A 115 -3.27 -7.75 1.83
N PHE A 116 -4.15 -6.86 2.28
CA PHE A 116 -4.65 -6.86 3.65
C PHE A 116 -6.04 -7.49 3.82
N TYR A 117 -6.81 -7.64 2.72
CA TYR A 117 -8.18 -8.17 2.80
C TYR A 117 -8.34 -9.43 1.95
N LEU A 118 -8.04 -9.37 0.65
CA LEU A 118 -8.28 -10.52 -0.23
C LEU A 118 -7.40 -11.72 0.10
N LEU A 119 -6.12 -11.51 0.43
CA LEU A 119 -5.21 -12.59 0.84
C LEU A 119 -5.58 -13.23 2.18
N ASN A 120 -6.46 -12.61 2.96
CA ASN A 120 -6.99 -13.17 4.19
C ASN A 120 -8.35 -13.84 3.99
N ASN A 121 -8.92 -13.79 2.78
CA ASN A 121 -10.19 -14.42 2.46
C ASN A 121 -10.00 -15.93 2.23
N GLU A 122 -10.74 -16.76 2.98
CA GLU A 122 -10.62 -18.22 2.93
C GLU A 122 -10.93 -18.81 1.55
N GLN A 123 -12.01 -18.36 0.89
CA GLN A 123 -12.37 -18.84 -0.44
C GLN A 123 -11.28 -18.47 -1.46
N PHE A 124 -10.78 -17.24 -1.42
CA PHE A 124 -9.68 -16.81 -2.29
C PHE A 124 -8.41 -17.63 -2.07
N CYS A 125 -8.13 -18.04 -0.83
CA CYS A 125 -6.95 -18.83 -0.47
C CYS A 125 -7.12 -20.34 -0.74
N SER A 126 -8.33 -20.86 -0.78
CA SER A 126 -8.62 -22.30 -0.90
C SER A 126 -9.02 -22.73 -2.32
N SER A 127 -10.10 -22.19 -2.87
CA SER A 127 -10.56 -22.49 -4.23
C SER A 127 -10.08 -21.46 -5.26
N GLY A 128 -9.77 -20.25 -4.81
CA GLY A 128 -9.63 -19.10 -5.70
C GLY A 128 -10.98 -18.47 -6.02
N MET A 129 -10.93 -17.34 -6.72
CA MET A 129 -12.09 -16.56 -7.14
C MET A 129 -11.92 -16.00 -8.54
N ILE A 130 -13.02 -15.82 -9.26
CA ILE A 130 -13.05 -15.01 -10.47
C ILE A 130 -13.16 -13.51 -10.16
N VAL A 131 -12.94 -12.68 -11.18
CA VAL A 131 -12.97 -11.22 -11.06
C VAL A 131 -14.29 -10.71 -10.46
N ASP A 132 -15.43 -11.29 -10.84
CA ASP A 132 -16.74 -10.82 -10.36
C ASP A 132 -16.98 -11.16 -8.88
N GLU A 133 -16.48 -12.30 -8.41
CA GLU A 133 -16.50 -12.65 -6.98
C GLU A 133 -15.58 -11.73 -6.18
N ILE A 134 -14.37 -11.46 -6.67
CA ILE A 134 -13.43 -10.52 -6.05
C ILE A 134 -14.03 -9.12 -6.01
N LYS A 135 -14.73 -8.71 -7.06
CA LYS A 135 -15.42 -7.43 -7.13
C LYS A 135 -16.49 -7.34 -6.05
N LYS A 136 -17.38 -8.33 -5.95
CA LYS A 136 -18.40 -8.40 -4.89
C LYS A 136 -17.79 -8.40 -3.49
N PHE A 137 -16.67 -9.11 -3.31
CA PHE A 137 -15.93 -9.09 -2.04
C PHE A 137 -15.49 -7.68 -1.68
N PHE A 138 -14.88 -6.92 -2.59
CA PHE A 138 -14.49 -5.52 -2.31
C PHE A 138 -15.68 -4.57 -2.15
N GLU A 139 -16.75 -4.76 -2.93
CA GLU A 139 -18.00 -3.98 -2.79
C GLU A 139 -18.62 -4.14 -1.40
N SER A 140 -18.43 -5.29 -0.73
CA SER A 140 -18.89 -5.49 0.65
C SER A 140 -18.24 -4.56 1.68
N PHE A 141 -17.08 -3.98 1.36
CA PHE A 141 -16.40 -2.94 2.15
C PHE A 141 -16.71 -1.51 1.65
N GLY A 142 -17.62 -1.36 0.69
CA GLY A 142 -17.90 -0.09 0.01
C GLY A 142 -16.85 0.28 -1.04
N TRP A 143 -16.02 -0.67 -1.47
CA TRP A 143 -14.90 -0.41 -2.39
C TRP A 143 -15.20 -0.83 -3.82
N ASN A 144 -15.59 0.15 -4.63
CA ASN A 144 -15.95 -0.09 -6.02
C ASN A 144 -14.71 -0.09 -6.93
N TYR A 145 -14.27 -1.28 -7.38
CA TYR A 145 -13.23 -1.43 -8.41
C TYR A 145 -13.84 -1.95 -9.72
N SER A 146 -13.37 -1.47 -10.88
CA SER A 146 -13.81 -2.02 -12.17
C SER A 146 -13.21 -3.40 -12.41
N SER A 147 -13.94 -4.29 -13.11
CA SER A 147 -13.46 -5.65 -13.41
C SER A 147 -12.14 -5.64 -14.19
N SER A 148 -11.97 -4.70 -15.13
CA SER A 148 -10.71 -4.52 -15.88
C SER A 148 -9.55 -4.09 -14.97
N TYR A 149 -9.82 -3.21 -14.01
CA TYR A 149 -8.81 -2.79 -13.05
C TYR A 149 -8.43 -3.93 -12.09
N ILE A 150 -9.40 -4.71 -11.61
CA ILE A 150 -9.14 -5.93 -10.81
C ILE A 150 -8.25 -6.89 -11.58
N SER A 151 -8.65 -7.29 -12.80
CA SER A 151 -7.89 -8.24 -13.63
C SER A 151 -6.45 -7.79 -13.86
N SER A 152 -6.25 -6.53 -14.28
CA SER A 152 -4.91 -5.98 -14.50
C SER A 152 -4.08 -5.90 -13.20
N SER A 153 -4.74 -5.67 -12.05
CA SER A 153 -4.08 -5.59 -10.74
C SER A 153 -3.65 -6.94 -10.22
N MET A 154 -4.38 -8.01 -10.51
CA MET A 154 -3.96 -9.38 -10.18
C MET A 154 -2.65 -9.73 -10.90
N VAL A 155 -2.53 -9.35 -12.18
CA VAL A 155 -1.29 -9.55 -12.96
C VAL A 155 -0.13 -8.74 -12.37
N ARG A 156 -0.36 -7.46 -12.02
CA ARG A 156 0.67 -6.61 -11.39
C ARG A 156 1.09 -7.10 -10.00
N ASN A 157 0.20 -7.78 -9.29
CA ASN A 157 0.46 -8.36 -7.96
C ASN A 157 0.78 -9.87 -8.03
N SER A 158 1.39 -10.33 -9.13
CA SER A 158 1.80 -11.74 -9.34
C SER A 158 2.80 -12.30 -8.33
N LYS A 159 3.40 -11.43 -7.50
CA LYS A 159 4.16 -11.83 -6.31
C LYS A 159 3.28 -12.48 -5.23
N TYR A 160 2.01 -12.08 -5.13
CA TYR A 160 1.06 -12.54 -4.11
C TYR A 160 -0.06 -13.40 -4.68
N VAL A 161 -0.37 -13.23 -5.96
CA VAL A 161 -1.51 -13.87 -6.62
C VAL A 161 -1.02 -14.72 -7.79
N SER A 162 -1.69 -15.84 -8.03
CA SER A 162 -1.47 -16.72 -9.18
C SER A 162 -2.79 -17.07 -9.86
N VAL A 163 -2.73 -17.37 -11.15
CA VAL A 163 -3.85 -17.99 -11.86
C VAL A 163 -3.87 -19.48 -11.53
N ALA A 164 -4.94 -19.94 -10.88
CA ALA A 164 -5.11 -21.34 -10.48
C ALA A 164 -5.82 -22.18 -11.53
N GLY A 165 -6.53 -21.54 -12.46
CA GLY A 165 -7.27 -22.21 -13.51
C GLY A 165 -8.13 -21.22 -14.30
N THR A 166 -9.06 -21.75 -15.07
CA THR A 166 -10.03 -20.97 -15.82
C THR A 166 -11.38 -21.65 -15.79
N GLU A 167 -12.46 -20.87 -15.80
CA GLU A 167 -13.84 -21.35 -15.92
C GLU A 167 -14.56 -20.66 -17.07
N ILE A 168 -15.73 -21.16 -17.45
CA ILE A 168 -16.59 -20.56 -18.48
C ILE A 168 -17.77 -19.89 -17.79
N VAL A 169 -17.90 -18.57 -17.96
CA VAL A 169 -19.02 -17.76 -17.47
C VAL A 169 -19.65 -17.07 -18.67
N ASP A 170 -20.94 -17.28 -18.88
CA ASP A 170 -21.70 -16.71 -20.01
C ASP A 170 -21.01 -16.94 -21.38
N GLY A 171 -20.44 -18.14 -21.57
CA GLY A 171 -19.72 -18.52 -22.79
C GLY A 171 -18.30 -17.96 -22.90
N ASN A 172 -17.84 -17.17 -21.93
CA ASN A 172 -16.50 -16.57 -21.93
C ASN A 172 -15.56 -17.29 -20.96
N ARG A 173 -14.33 -17.52 -21.39
CA ARG A 173 -13.27 -18.06 -20.54
C ARG A 173 -12.74 -16.98 -19.60
N VAL A 174 -12.89 -17.19 -18.29
CA VAL A 174 -12.40 -16.28 -17.25
C VAL A 174 -11.35 -16.97 -16.38
N ASN A 175 -10.42 -16.18 -15.84
CA ASN A 175 -9.37 -16.68 -14.96
C ASN A 175 -9.86 -16.81 -13.53
N ILE A 176 -9.45 -17.90 -12.87
CA ILE A 176 -9.58 -18.08 -11.43
C ILE A 176 -8.26 -17.65 -10.78
N TYR A 177 -8.32 -16.64 -9.92
CA TYR A 177 -7.17 -16.12 -9.18
C TYR A 177 -7.15 -16.70 -7.77
N LYS A 178 -5.95 -16.97 -7.26
CA LYS A 178 -5.76 -17.55 -5.93
C LYS A 178 -4.51 -16.97 -5.27
N ALA A 179 -4.48 -16.95 -3.95
CA ALA A 179 -3.26 -16.65 -3.20
C ALA A 179 -2.11 -17.59 -3.62
N LYS A 180 -0.96 -16.99 -3.93
CA LYS A 180 0.25 -17.72 -4.27
C LYS A 180 0.83 -18.31 -2.98
N LYS A 181 1.02 -19.63 -2.93
CA LYS A 181 1.77 -20.25 -1.84
C LYS A 181 3.19 -19.71 -1.87
N ILE A 182 3.55 -18.92 -0.86
CA ILE A 182 4.95 -18.58 -0.61
C ILE A 182 5.53 -19.84 0.01
N PHE A 183 6.43 -20.53 -0.70
CA PHE A 183 7.28 -21.51 -0.04
C PHE A 183 8.16 -20.72 0.93
N GLU A 184 7.83 -20.80 2.22
CA GLU A 184 8.74 -20.37 3.28
C GLU A 184 9.98 -21.28 3.17
N ASN A 185 11.04 -20.77 2.54
CA ASN A 185 12.36 -21.34 2.74
C ASN A 185 12.74 -21.03 4.20
N ASN A 186 12.40 -21.96 5.10
CA ASN A 186 13.03 -22.08 6.41
C ASN A 186 14.49 -22.51 6.24
#